data_AF-A0A1G2WGS4-F1
#
_entry.id   AF-A0A1G2WGS4-F1
#
_cell.length_a   1.000
_cell.length_b   1.000
_cell.length_c   1.000
_cell.angle_alpha   90.00
_cell.angle_beta   90.00
_cell.angle_gamma   90.00
#
_symmetry.space_group_name_H-M   'P 1'
#
loop_
_entity.id
_entity.type
_entity.pdbx_description
1 polymer ?
#
loop_
_entity_poly.entity_id
_entity_poly.type
_entity_poly.pdbx_seq_one_letter_code
_entity_poly.pdbx_strand_id
1 'polypeptide(L)'
;MKKFLGLLSVALLIVGSAIDVFAGDVEKALSTDLSECGRIIKRIADGSKSGASTADDIAQLKKSAEAIHADRLLLGERHSSLGERAASLGDKASDRQDTVSSTLLKKLDELLARLDSIGINVSPSDLDALKQLLDKLAPHKSRPLLGTLPYRHTNYPPREPSSAPSVNPAYKGGDRNVYRAIGPTTWINR
;
A
#
# COMPACT_ATOMS: atom_id res chain seq x y z
N MET A 1 1.66 -28.33 -39.21
CA MET A 1 0.81 -27.37 -38.47
C MET A 1 1.23 -27.22 -36.99
N LYS A 2 2.53 -27.12 -36.68
CA LYS A 2 3.03 -26.96 -35.28
C LYS A 2 3.59 -25.57 -34.96
N LYS A 3 3.74 -24.70 -35.98
CA LYS A 3 4.32 -23.36 -35.85
C LYS A 3 3.31 -22.29 -35.39
N PHE A 4 2.00 -22.56 -35.50
CA PHE A 4 0.95 -21.65 -35.04
C PHE A 4 0.66 -21.74 -33.54
N LEU A 5 1.03 -22.85 -32.88
CA LEU A 5 0.77 -23.05 -31.45
C LEU A 5 1.73 -22.24 -30.54
N GLY A 6 2.95 -21.96 -31.01
CA GLY A 6 3.94 -21.17 -30.26
C GLY A 6 3.69 -19.67 -30.30
N LEU A 7 3.03 -19.15 -31.34
CA LEU A 7 2.65 -17.74 -31.42
C LEU A 7 1.50 -17.38 -30.47
N LEU A 8 0.61 -18.35 -30.19
CA LEU A 8 -0.50 -18.15 -29.26
C LEU A 8 -0.03 -18.06 -27.80
N SER A 9 1.01 -18.82 -27.41
CA SER A 9 1.50 -18.79 -26.02
C SER A 9 2.28 -17.52 -25.69
N VAL A 10 3.00 -16.95 -26.66
CA VAL A 10 3.70 -15.67 -26.49
C VAL A 10 2.72 -14.50 -26.47
N ALA A 11 1.65 -14.55 -27.27
CA ALA A 11 0.59 -13.53 -27.22
C ALA A 11 -0.17 -13.55 -25.87
N LEU A 12 -0.41 -14.73 -25.27
CA LEU A 12 -1.07 -14.84 -23.97
C LEU A 12 -0.24 -14.28 -22.80
N LEU A 13 1.09 -14.38 -22.89
CA LEU A 13 2.03 -13.86 -21.88
C LEU A 13 2.21 -12.33 -21.95
N ILE A 14 2.06 -11.72 -23.13
CA ILE A 14 2.17 -10.27 -23.30
C ILE A 14 0.89 -9.54 -22.88
N VAL A 15 -0.28 -10.18 -22.99
CA VAL A 15 -1.55 -9.57 -22.54
C VAL A 15 -1.63 -9.52 -21.00
N GLY A 16 -1.00 -10.46 -20.29
CA GLY A 16 -0.99 -10.49 -18.83
C GLY A 16 -0.33 -9.27 -18.17
N SER A 17 0.71 -8.71 -18.79
CA SER A 17 1.49 -7.59 -18.23
C SER A 17 0.96 -6.20 -18.60
N ALA A 18 0.10 -6.08 -19.61
CA ALA A 18 -0.54 -4.81 -19.96
C ALA A 18 -1.60 -4.37 -18.93
N ILE A 19 -2.20 -5.33 -18.22
CA ILE A 19 -3.22 -5.05 -17.19
C ILE A 19 -2.56 -4.44 -15.95
N ASP A 20 -1.33 -4.84 -15.62
CA ASP A 20 -0.61 -4.36 -14.43
C ASP A 20 -0.17 -2.89 -14.52
N VAL A 21 0.00 -2.33 -15.73
CA VAL A 21 0.38 -0.92 -15.93
C VAL A 21 -0.77 0.03 -15.63
N PHE A 22 -2.00 -0.29 -16.07
CA PHE A 22 -3.21 0.44 -15.64
C PHE A 22 -3.46 0.27 -14.13
N ALA A 23 -2.98 -0.83 -13.57
CA ALA A 23 -3.15 -1.21 -12.19
C ALA A 23 -2.27 -0.44 -11.18
N GLY A 24 -1.30 0.34 -11.64
CA GLY A 24 -0.64 1.35 -10.80
C GLY A 24 -1.36 2.70 -10.84
N ASP A 25 -2.20 2.93 -11.85
CA ASP A 25 -2.74 4.24 -12.17
C ASP A 25 -4.01 4.53 -11.36
N VAL A 26 -4.90 3.55 -11.18
CA VAL A 26 -6.15 3.71 -10.42
C VAL A 26 -5.89 3.96 -8.93
N GLU A 27 -5.03 3.19 -8.27
CA GLU A 27 -4.70 3.42 -6.86
C GLU A 27 -3.96 4.74 -6.66
N LYS A 28 -3.17 5.16 -7.64
CA LYS A 28 -2.47 6.44 -7.61
C LYS A 28 -3.45 7.61 -7.81
N ALA A 29 -4.41 7.48 -8.73
CA ALA A 29 -5.51 8.41 -8.91
C ALA A 29 -6.31 8.54 -7.61
N LEU A 30 -6.77 7.42 -7.05
CA LEU A 30 -7.48 7.40 -5.77
C LEU A 30 -6.68 8.05 -4.65
N SER A 31 -5.38 7.77 -4.55
CA SER A 31 -4.53 8.38 -3.52
C SER A 31 -4.42 9.90 -3.68
N THR A 32 -4.44 10.38 -4.93
CA THR A 32 -4.41 11.80 -5.26
C THR A 32 -5.72 12.45 -4.86
N ASP A 33 -6.85 11.84 -5.22
CA ASP A 33 -8.19 12.35 -4.94
C ASP A 33 -8.49 12.36 -3.43
N LEU A 34 -8.09 11.32 -2.69
CA LEU A 34 -8.18 11.29 -1.23
C LEU A 34 -7.32 12.40 -0.59
N SER A 35 -6.14 12.66 -1.15
CA SER A 35 -5.27 13.73 -0.65
C SER A 35 -5.86 15.12 -0.91
N GLU A 36 -6.51 15.30 -2.06
CA GLU A 36 -7.20 16.55 -2.42
C GLU A 36 -8.42 16.77 -1.53
N CYS A 37 -9.24 15.74 -1.33
CA CYS A 37 -10.36 15.75 -0.41
C CYS A 37 -9.92 16.14 1.02
N GLY A 38 -8.83 15.57 1.53
CA GLY A 38 -8.25 15.95 2.82
C GLY A 38 -7.79 17.41 2.89
N ARG A 39 -7.24 17.95 1.81
CA ARG A 39 -6.86 19.38 1.73
C ARG A 39 -8.08 20.29 1.76
N ILE A 40 -9.15 19.94 1.04
CA ILE A 40 -10.40 20.71 1.01
C ILE A 40 -11.06 20.70 2.39
N ILE A 41 -11.17 19.53 3.03
CA ILE A 41 -11.72 19.40 4.40
C ILE A 41 -10.94 20.25 5.40
N LYS A 42 -9.61 20.29 5.29
CA LYS A 42 -8.78 21.15 6.13
C LYS A 42 -9.08 22.64 5.89
N ARG A 43 -9.25 23.04 4.64
CA ARG A 43 -9.62 24.41 4.27
C ARG A 43 -10.99 24.81 4.82
N ILE A 44 -11.99 23.93 4.70
CA ILE A 44 -13.33 24.14 5.29
C ILE A 44 -13.23 24.28 6.81
N ALA A 45 -12.45 23.42 7.48
CA ALA A 45 -12.27 23.48 8.92
C ALA A 45 -11.57 24.77 9.39
N ASP A 46 -10.61 25.28 8.61
CA ASP A 46 -9.90 26.52 8.93
C ASP A 46 -10.74 27.76 8.58
N GLY A 47 -11.50 27.73 7.48
CA GLY A 47 -12.42 28.79 7.04
C GLY A 47 -13.66 28.92 7.94
N SER A 48 -14.15 27.81 8.48
CA SER A 48 -15.23 27.82 9.49
C SER A 48 -14.85 28.58 10.76
N LYS A 49 -13.56 28.56 11.14
CA LYS A 49 -13.06 29.33 12.30
C LYS A 49 -12.97 30.83 12.03
N SER A 50 -12.82 31.24 10.77
CA SER A 50 -12.70 32.65 10.36
C SER A 50 -14.00 33.25 9.82
N GLY A 51 -15.09 32.47 9.73
CA GLY A 51 -16.38 32.91 9.22
C GLY A 51 -16.41 33.13 7.70
N ALA A 52 -15.40 32.62 6.96
CA ALA A 52 -15.34 32.74 5.51
C ALA A 52 -16.21 31.67 4.83
N SER A 53 -16.90 32.07 3.76
CA SER A 53 -17.86 31.25 3.01
C SER A 53 -17.24 29.95 2.47
N THR A 54 -17.90 28.84 2.75
CA THR A 54 -17.48 27.45 2.46
C THR A 54 -18.16 26.84 1.23
N ALA A 55 -19.00 27.59 0.51
CA ALA A 55 -19.83 27.04 -0.56
C ALA A 55 -19.01 26.48 -1.74
N ASP A 56 -17.97 27.20 -2.19
CA ASP A 56 -17.10 26.76 -3.27
C ASP A 56 -16.26 25.54 -2.86
N ASP A 57 -15.80 25.50 -1.62
CA ASP A 57 -15.06 24.35 -1.09
C ASP A 57 -15.96 23.11 -0.96
N ILE A 58 -17.23 23.27 -0.59
CA ILE A 58 -18.22 22.18 -0.57
C ILE A 58 -18.49 21.68 -1.99
N ALA A 59 -18.56 22.58 -2.99
CA ALA A 59 -18.71 22.18 -4.40
C ALA A 59 -17.48 21.40 -4.90
N GLN A 60 -16.27 21.85 -4.55
CA GLN A 60 -15.03 21.11 -4.84
C GLN A 60 -15.01 19.75 -4.15
N LEU A 61 -15.47 19.68 -2.90
CA LEU A 61 -15.56 18.43 -2.15
C LEU A 61 -16.50 17.43 -2.84
N LYS A 62 -17.67 17.87 -3.31
CA LYS A 62 -18.60 17.02 -4.06
C LYS A 62 -17.99 16.51 -5.37
N LYS A 63 -17.30 17.38 -6.11
CA LYS A 63 -16.57 16.97 -7.31
C LYS A 63 -15.51 15.89 -7.00
N SER A 64 -14.78 16.03 -5.90
CA SER A 64 -13.82 15.01 -5.47
C SER A 64 -14.51 13.70 -5.05
N ALA A 65 -15.71 13.78 -4.46
CA ALA A 65 -16.50 12.59 -4.11
C ALA A 65 -16.94 11.81 -5.35
N GLU A 66 -17.35 12.50 -6.42
CA GLU A 66 -17.70 11.88 -7.71
C GLU A 66 -16.51 11.14 -8.33
N ALA A 67 -15.31 11.73 -8.29
CA ALA A 67 -14.09 11.08 -8.77
C ALA A 67 -13.76 9.82 -7.94
N ILE A 68 -13.82 9.91 -6.61
CA ILE A 68 -13.63 8.76 -5.71
C ILE A 68 -14.69 7.67 -5.95
N HIS A 69 -15.92 8.04 -6.29
CA HIS A 69 -16.97 7.08 -6.63
C HIS A 69 -16.62 6.29 -7.90
N ALA A 70 -16.10 6.97 -8.93
CA ALA A 70 -15.63 6.30 -10.15
C ALA A 70 -14.47 5.35 -9.86
N ASP A 71 -13.47 5.80 -9.09
CA ASP A 71 -12.32 4.98 -8.70
C ASP A 71 -12.73 3.76 -7.87
N ARG A 72 -13.68 3.92 -6.95
CA ARG A 72 -14.23 2.80 -6.17
C ARG A 72 -14.79 1.71 -7.09
N LEU A 73 -15.55 2.08 -8.12
CA LEU A 73 -16.17 1.10 -9.02
C LEU A 73 -15.09 0.31 -9.77
N LEU A 74 -14.09 1.01 -10.31
CA LEU A 74 -12.96 0.40 -11.00
C LEU A 74 -12.16 -0.54 -10.09
N LEU A 75 -11.91 -0.12 -8.84
CA LEU A 75 -11.25 -0.97 -7.85
C LEU A 75 -12.08 -2.20 -7.49
N GLY A 76 -13.41 -2.09 -7.43
CA GLY A 76 -14.31 -3.22 -7.20
C GLY A 76 -14.17 -4.30 -8.27
N GLU A 77 -14.25 -3.92 -9.55
CA GLU A 77 -14.08 -4.84 -10.69
C GLU A 77 -12.71 -5.53 -10.67
N ARG A 78 -11.68 -4.77 -10.34
CA ARG A 78 -10.33 -5.30 -10.22
C ARG A 78 -10.19 -6.28 -9.05
N HIS A 79 -10.72 -5.94 -7.88
CA HIS A 79 -10.66 -6.83 -6.73
C HIS A 79 -11.40 -8.14 -6.99
N SER A 80 -12.50 -8.10 -7.76
CA SER A 80 -13.18 -9.32 -8.26
C SER A 80 -12.23 -10.16 -9.12
N SER A 81 -11.57 -9.54 -10.10
CA SER A 81 -10.61 -10.22 -10.98
C SER A 81 -9.42 -10.81 -10.20
N LEU A 82 -8.94 -10.10 -9.18
CA LEU A 82 -7.88 -10.58 -8.29
C LEU A 82 -8.37 -11.72 -7.38
N GLY A 83 -9.64 -11.68 -6.95
CA GLY A 83 -10.27 -12.76 -6.19
C GLY A 83 -10.31 -14.06 -6.99
N GLU A 84 -10.70 -14.00 -8.27
CA GLU A 84 -10.67 -15.17 -9.17
C GLU A 84 -9.26 -15.77 -9.30
N ARG A 85 -8.24 -14.91 -9.43
CA ARG A 85 -6.84 -15.36 -9.45
C ARG A 85 -6.41 -15.95 -8.11
N ALA A 86 -6.79 -15.34 -7.00
CA ALA A 86 -6.47 -15.81 -5.66
C ALA A 86 -7.12 -17.17 -5.37
N ALA A 87 -8.35 -17.40 -5.82
CA ALA A 87 -9.02 -18.68 -5.74
C ALA A 87 -8.23 -19.81 -6.44
N SER A 88 -7.58 -19.51 -7.56
CA SER A 88 -6.71 -20.48 -8.27
C SER A 88 -5.43 -20.83 -7.50
N LEU A 89 -5.01 -19.98 -6.56
CA LEU A 89 -3.80 -20.15 -5.72
C LEU A 89 -4.10 -20.84 -4.38
N GLY A 90 -5.37 -21.07 -4.06
CA GLY A 90 -5.85 -21.80 -2.87
C GLY A 90 -6.53 -20.94 -1.81
N ASP A 91 -7.23 -21.60 -0.88
CA ASP A 91 -8.16 -20.99 0.08
C ASP A 91 -7.55 -19.83 0.88
N LYS A 92 -6.33 -20.01 1.40
CA LYS A 92 -5.64 -18.96 2.19
C LYS A 92 -5.35 -17.69 1.39
N ALA A 93 -5.11 -17.80 0.09
CA ALA A 93 -4.88 -16.65 -0.78
C ALA A 93 -6.20 -15.92 -1.04
N SER A 94 -7.28 -16.67 -1.29
CA SER A 94 -8.63 -16.13 -1.44
C SER A 94 -9.08 -15.39 -0.18
N ASP A 95 -9.01 -16.03 0.99
CA ASP A 95 -9.43 -15.43 2.27
C ASP A 95 -8.74 -14.09 2.55
N ARG A 96 -7.43 -14.01 2.26
CA ARG A 96 -6.65 -12.78 2.42
C ARG A 96 -7.12 -11.69 1.45
N GLN A 97 -7.33 -12.04 0.20
CA GLN A 97 -7.79 -11.09 -0.81
C GLN A 97 -9.21 -10.58 -0.50
N ASP A 98 -10.09 -11.46 -0.05
CA ASP A 98 -11.46 -11.11 0.35
C ASP A 98 -11.46 -10.18 1.56
N THR A 99 -10.61 -10.45 2.55
CA THR A 99 -10.46 -9.59 3.73
C THR A 99 -9.96 -8.19 3.34
N VAL A 100 -8.95 -8.10 2.47
CA VAL A 100 -8.37 -6.82 2.04
C VAL A 100 -9.39 -6.02 1.22
N SER A 101 -9.98 -6.64 0.20
CA SER A 101 -10.93 -5.98 -0.70
C SER A 101 -12.19 -5.51 0.03
N SER A 102 -12.80 -6.37 0.85
CA SER A 102 -14.00 -6.02 1.62
C SER A 102 -13.74 -4.89 2.61
N THR A 103 -12.59 -4.90 3.29
CA THR A 103 -12.22 -3.84 4.25
C THR A 103 -12.04 -2.50 3.55
N LEU A 104 -11.31 -2.48 2.42
CA LEU A 104 -11.05 -1.26 1.66
C LEU A 104 -12.35 -0.69 1.08
N LEU A 105 -13.14 -1.51 0.40
CA LEU A 105 -14.38 -1.07 -0.25
C LEU A 105 -15.39 -0.55 0.79
N LYS A 106 -15.53 -1.24 1.93
CA LYS A 106 -16.40 -0.79 3.03
C LYS A 106 -15.96 0.57 3.59
N LYS A 107 -14.66 0.84 3.66
CA LYS A 107 -14.14 2.13 4.14
C LYS A 107 -14.37 3.26 3.15
N LEU A 108 -14.23 2.97 1.84
CA LEU A 108 -14.59 3.91 0.78
C LEU A 108 -16.08 4.21 0.79
N ASP A 109 -16.93 3.20 0.94
CA ASP A 109 -18.39 3.38 1.04
C ASP A 109 -18.78 4.22 2.25
N GLU A 110 -18.14 4.00 3.41
CA GLU A 110 -18.36 4.80 4.61
C GLU A 110 -17.96 6.27 4.41
N LEU A 111 -16.86 6.52 3.69
CA LEU A 111 -16.41 7.87 3.35
C LEU A 111 -17.39 8.55 2.40
N LEU A 112 -17.77 7.88 1.31
CA LEU A 112 -18.68 8.43 0.30
C LEU A 112 -20.05 8.75 0.89
N ALA A 113 -20.63 7.84 1.68
CA ALA A 113 -21.91 8.08 2.35
C ALA A 113 -21.86 9.31 3.27
N ARG A 114 -20.72 9.54 3.95
CA ARG A 114 -20.54 10.74 4.76
C ARG A 114 -20.40 11.99 3.90
N LEU A 115 -19.62 11.95 2.82
CA LEU A 115 -19.50 13.07 1.88
C LEU A 115 -20.85 13.47 1.28
N ASP A 116 -21.69 12.49 0.92
CA ASP A 116 -23.02 12.73 0.38
C ASP A 116 -23.98 13.34 1.41
N SER A 117 -23.81 12.98 2.68
CA SER A 117 -24.60 13.56 3.79
C SER A 117 -24.20 15.00 4.14
N ILE A 118 -23.07 15.50 3.64
CA ILE A 118 -22.62 16.87 3.91
C ILE A 118 -23.50 17.87 3.16
N GLY A 119 -24.28 18.62 3.94
CA GLY A 119 -25.03 19.77 3.46
C GLY A 119 -24.21 21.07 3.46
N ILE A 120 -24.91 22.18 3.26
CA ILE A 120 -24.32 23.54 3.27
C ILE A 120 -23.78 23.92 4.67
N ASN A 121 -24.40 23.38 5.73
CA ASN A 121 -23.99 23.60 7.11
C ASN A 121 -23.21 22.38 7.61
N VAL A 122 -21.89 22.45 7.54
CA VAL A 122 -21.02 21.35 7.99
C VAL A 122 -20.72 21.53 9.48
N SER A 123 -21.07 20.53 10.30
CA SER A 123 -20.70 20.52 11.72
C SER A 123 -19.20 20.26 11.89
N PRO A 124 -18.51 20.88 12.86
CA PRO A 124 -17.11 20.59 13.15
C PRO A 124 -16.88 19.10 13.52
N SER A 125 -17.86 18.44 14.14
CA SER A 125 -17.80 17.01 14.44
C SER A 125 -17.74 16.13 13.19
N ASP A 126 -18.42 16.54 12.12
CA ASP A 126 -18.48 15.79 10.87
C ASP A 126 -17.15 15.90 10.12
N LEU A 127 -16.54 17.09 10.14
CA LEU A 127 -15.21 17.32 9.58
C LEU A 127 -14.15 16.47 10.29
N ASP A 128 -14.21 16.35 11.62
CA ASP A 128 -13.27 15.53 12.37
C ASP A 128 -13.49 14.02 12.11
N ALA A 129 -14.73 13.57 11.97
CA ALA A 129 -15.02 12.19 11.58
C ALA A 129 -14.49 11.86 10.17
N LEU A 130 -14.62 12.79 9.21
CA LEU A 130 -14.09 12.64 7.86
C LEU A 130 -12.56 12.59 7.85
N LYS A 131 -11.89 13.45 8.63
CA LYS A 131 -10.43 13.40 8.79
C LYS A 131 -9.97 12.05 9.33
N GLN A 132 -10.63 11.53 10.37
CA GLN A 132 -10.28 10.22 10.92
C GLN A 132 -10.47 9.07 9.92
N LEU A 133 -11.45 9.17 9.02
CA LEU A 133 -11.63 8.17 7.96
C LEU A 133 -10.58 8.30 6.87
N LEU A 134 -10.25 9.53 6.47
CA LEU A 134 -9.17 9.79 5.53
C LEU A 134 -7.82 9.32 6.07
N ASP A 135 -7.52 9.52 7.34
CA ASP A 135 -6.28 9.03 7.96
C ASP A 135 -6.19 7.49 7.96
N LYS A 136 -7.33 6.79 7.98
CA LYS A 136 -7.39 5.32 7.89
C LYS A 136 -7.26 4.81 6.45
N LEU A 137 -7.71 5.59 5.47
CA LEU A 137 -7.67 5.25 4.04
C LEU A 137 -6.38 5.69 3.37
N ALA A 138 -5.77 6.78 3.85
CA ALA A 138 -4.52 7.28 3.31
C ALA A 138 -3.41 6.26 3.57
N PRO A 139 -2.58 5.94 2.57
CA PRO A 139 -1.44 5.07 2.76
C PRO A 139 -0.51 5.70 3.80
N HIS A 140 -0.37 5.05 4.96
CA HIS A 140 0.57 5.49 5.97
C HIS A 140 1.98 5.39 5.39
N LYS A 141 2.64 6.52 5.15
CA LYS A 141 4.04 6.51 4.72
C LYS A 141 4.81 5.69 5.74
N SER A 142 5.36 4.56 5.32
CA SER A 142 6.30 3.79 6.13
C SER A 142 7.43 4.75 6.46
N ARG A 143 7.51 5.17 7.73
CA ARG A 143 8.68 5.92 8.17
C ARG A 143 9.88 5.01 7.91
N PRO A 144 11.00 5.55 7.39
CA PRO A 144 12.21 4.76 7.33
C PRO A 144 12.44 4.19 8.72
N LEU A 145 12.47 2.86 8.83
CA LEU A 145 12.89 2.19 10.06
C LEU A 145 14.26 2.80 10.36
N LEU A 146 14.40 3.46 11.51
CA LEU A 146 15.65 4.11 11.92
C LEU A 146 16.79 3.10 11.74
N GLY A 147 17.55 3.23 10.65
CA GLY A 147 18.46 2.17 10.18
C GLY A 147 18.39 1.81 8.69
N THR A 148 17.43 2.32 7.89
CA THR A 148 17.57 2.27 6.42
C THR A 148 18.71 3.21 6.03
N LEU A 149 19.89 2.62 5.87
CA LEU A 149 21.10 3.25 5.38
C LEU A 149 20.82 4.09 4.12
N PRO A 150 21.56 5.20 3.91
CA PRO A 150 21.35 6.11 2.80
C PRO A 150 21.92 5.54 1.49
N TYR A 151 21.68 4.26 1.17
CA TYR A 151 22.00 3.73 -0.15
C TYR A 151 20.83 3.96 -1.08
N ARG A 152 20.54 5.25 -1.30
CA ARG A 152 19.90 5.72 -2.52
C ARG A 152 20.89 5.41 -3.64
N HIS A 153 20.72 4.27 -4.31
CA HIS A 153 21.47 3.77 -5.47
C HIS A 153 22.76 4.54 -5.71
N THR A 154 23.78 4.27 -4.89
CA THR A 154 25.11 4.68 -5.28
C THR A 154 25.39 3.87 -6.54
N ASN A 155 25.37 4.50 -7.71
CA ASN A 155 25.90 3.97 -8.97
C ASN A 155 27.42 3.75 -8.83
N TYR A 156 27.87 3.09 -7.75
CA TYR A 156 29.22 2.60 -7.64
C TYR A 156 29.33 1.41 -8.57
N PRO A 157 30.33 1.40 -9.47
CA PRO A 157 30.64 0.18 -10.19
C PRO A 157 30.92 -0.93 -9.17
N PRO A 158 30.65 -2.21 -9.52
CA PRO A 158 31.03 -3.33 -8.67
C PRO A 158 32.51 -3.21 -8.30
N ARG A 159 32.79 -2.92 -7.03
CA ARG A 159 34.15 -2.85 -6.50
C ARG A 159 34.33 -4.03 -5.59
N GLU A 160 35.23 -4.94 -5.95
CA GLU A 160 35.62 -6.01 -5.06
C GLU A 160 36.25 -5.39 -3.79
N PRO A 161 35.95 -5.93 -2.60
CA PRO A 161 36.59 -5.48 -1.37
C PRO A 161 38.11 -5.63 -1.52
N SER A 162 38.87 -4.56 -1.21
CA SER A 162 40.33 -4.56 -1.39
C SER A 162 41.08 -5.51 -0.46
N SER A 163 40.37 -6.15 0.46
CA SER A 163 40.92 -7.15 1.36
C SER A 163 40.04 -8.39 1.32
N ALA A 164 40.59 -9.49 0.80
CA ALA A 164 40.05 -10.80 1.10
C ALA A 164 40.29 -11.08 2.59
N PRO A 165 39.27 -11.47 3.38
CA PRO A 165 39.52 -11.93 4.73
C PRO A 165 40.43 -13.16 4.67
N SER A 166 41.59 -13.09 5.32
CA SER A 166 42.46 -14.25 5.49
C SER A 166 41.79 -15.19 6.50
N VAL A 167 41.01 -16.14 5.99
CA VAL A 167 40.44 -17.21 6.79
C VAL A 167 41.55 -18.20 7.08
N ASN A 168 42.21 -18.04 8.22
CA ASN A 168 43.22 -18.99 8.67
C ASN A 168 42.49 -20.14 9.40
N PRO A 169 42.40 -21.34 8.80
CA PRO A 169 41.59 -22.41 9.37
C PRO A 169 42.19 -22.87 10.71
N ALA A 170 41.33 -23.30 11.64
CA ALA A 170 41.70 -23.61 13.02
C ALA A 170 42.87 -24.60 13.16
N TYR A 171 43.02 -25.52 12.21
CA TYR A 171 44.11 -26.52 12.20
C TYR A 171 45.48 -25.97 11.78
N LYS A 172 45.55 -24.76 11.20
CA LYS A 172 46.79 -24.06 10.82
C LYS A 172 47.23 -22.98 11.82
N GLY A 173 46.70 -23.03 13.05
CA GLY A 173 47.08 -22.08 14.12
C GLY A 173 46.19 -20.83 14.20
N GLY A 174 44.92 -20.93 13.81
CA GLY A 174 43.92 -19.90 14.10
C GLY A 174 43.72 -19.69 15.62
N ASP A 175 43.23 -18.51 15.99
CA ASP A 175 43.06 -18.09 17.39
C ASP A 175 42.25 -19.10 18.21
N ARG A 176 42.84 -19.64 19.28
CA ARG A 176 42.26 -20.73 20.08
C ARG A 176 41.30 -20.24 21.16
N ASN A 177 41.15 -18.92 21.32
CA ASN A 177 40.28 -18.31 22.33
C ASN A 177 38.84 -18.14 21.84
N VAL A 178 38.25 -19.17 21.25
CA VAL A 178 36.79 -19.19 21.05
C VAL A 178 36.13 -19.50 22.39
N TYR A 179 35.47 -18.49 22.96
CA TYR A 179 34.71 -18.54 24.20
C TYR A 179 33.83 -19.80 24.29
N ARG A 180 33.94 -20.51 25.42
CA ARG A 180 33.13 -21.68 25.77
C ARG A 180 31.67 -21.25 25.97
N ALA A 181 30.83 -21.38 24.95
CA ALA A 181 29.39 -21.23 25.10
C ALA A 181 28.84 -22.40 25.95
N ILE A 182 28.54 -22.07 27.21
CA ILE A 182 27.46 -22.56 28.09
C ILE A 182 27.01 -24.02 27.85
N GLY A 183 27.28 -24.88 28.85
CA GLY A 183 26.99 -26.30 28.83
C GLY A 183 25.49 -26.67 28.71
N PRO A 184 25.18 -27.93 28.38
CA PRO A 184 23.81 -28.38 28.14
C PRO A 184 22.99 -28.38 29.44
N THR A 185 21.89 -27.65 29.41
CA THR A 185 20.82 -27.71 30.41
C THR A 185 20.14 -29.08 30.31
N THR A 186 20.47 -30.00 31.21
CA THR A 186 19.72 -31.25 31.38
C THR A 186 18.40 -30.95 32.11
N TRP A 187 17.30 -30.96 31.37
CA TRP A 187 15.96 -31.17 31.93
C TRP A 187 15.77 -32.67 32.11
N ILE A 188 15.72 -33.14 33.36
CA ILE A 188 15.23 -34.48 33.72
C ILE A 188 14.20 -34.33 34.84
N ASN A 189 13.03 -34.92 34.57
CA ASN A 189 11.84 -35.03 35.41
C ASN A 189 12.10 -35.43 36.87
N ARG A 190 11.42 -34.75 37.80
CA ARG A 190 10.60 -35.36 38.85
C ARG A 190 9.58 -34.36 39.37
#